data_AF-A0A3P6G239-F1
#
_entry.id   AF-A0A3P6G239-F1
#
_cell.length_a   1.000
_cell.length_b   1.000
_cell.length_c   1.000
_cell.angle_alpha   90.00
_cell.angle_beta   90.00
_cell.angle_gamma   90.00
#
_symmetry.space_group_name_H-M   'P 1'
#
loop_
_entity.id
_entity.type
_entity.pdbx_description
1 polymer ?
#
loop_
_entity_poly.entity_id
_entity_poly.type
_entity_poly.pdbx_seq_one_letter_code
_entity_poly.pdbx_strand_id
1 'polypeptide(L)'
;MFVTFLNNCFVASPKGLWEHSWKSMSDDILHKRQRILSHANLELDDKTLEQYTLIEVEKLMRMHDRSLNGIKEMPKINHVLLKELGKSLWNQEMDYNVAEETLRHDKQYNLLNAEQRAIYESVLDSIDKKDGKLFFVYDAGGTRKTFLYQTIISRLRSRKQIVLPVASSGIAALLLPNGRTAHSRFNIPFKLDKDKLYNIKPGTMLAELIEKTDLIIWDEAPMTHKHAFEALDKTLKDIMSMKNPPTNNQSFGGKTVMLGGDFRQILPDEKEFSEWLLKVGEGRLESGQEYEDDGYHDQFINIDKSLICQSLKEVILYLPKPVFSHGQLYVALSRVTSKAGLTIIKIEDSHQLKVKNIVYKEIFKGLPPNKGNFK
;
A
#
# COMPACT_ATOMS: atom_id res chain seq x y z
N MET A 1 -18.01 -17.09 11.26
CA MET A 1 -17.89 -17.46 12.69
C MET A 1 -16.62 -18.27 12.97
N PHE A 2 -16.38 -19.39 12.29
CA PHE A 2 -15.15 -20.18 12.46
C PHE A 2 -13.85 -19.37 12.29
N VAL A 3 -13.72 -18.61 11.19
CA VAL A 3 -12.58 -17.70 10.94
C VAL A 3 -12.44 -16.64 12.03
N THR A 4 -13.55 -16.14 12.55
CA THR A 4 -13.57 -15.17 13.65
C THR A 4 -12.98 -15.76 14.92
N PHE A 5 -13.32 -17.01 15.26
CA PHE A 5 -12.72 -17.72 16.40
C PHE A 5 -11.22 -17.94 16.22
N LEU A 6 -10.78 -18.37 15.03
CA LEU A 6 -9.36 -18.56 14.76
C LEU A 6 -8.54 -17.27 14.81
N ASN A 7 -9.12 -16.14 14.42
CA ASN A 7 -8.40 -14.86 14.39
C ASN A 7 -8.40 -14.11 15.71
N ASN A 8 -9.49 -14.21 16.48
CA ASN A 8 -9.76 -13.31 17.62
C ASN A 8 -9.85 -14.02 18.97
N CYS A 9 -9.82 -15.35 19.01
CA CYS A 9 -9.97 -16.11 20.25
C CYS A 9 -8.81 -17.09 20.46
N PHE A 10 -8.54 -17.43 21.72
CA PHE A 10 -7.67 -18.55 22.04
C PHE A 10 -8.42 -19.86 21.79
N VAL A 11 -7.97 -20.63 20.80
CA VAL A 11 -8.52 -21.94 20.46
C VAL A 11 -7.54 -23.01 20.93
N ALA A 12 -7.92 -23.78 21.95
CA ALA A 12 -7.06 -24.79 22.57
C ALA A 12 -6.64 -25.91 21.61
N SER A 13 -7.52 -26.31 20.69
CA SER A 13 -7.20 -27.25 19.60
C SER A 13 -7.85 -26.79 18.29
N PRO A 14 -7.11 -26.09 17.42
CA PRO A 14 -7.59 -25.70 16.09
C PRO A 14 -8.00 -26.90 15.25
N LYS A 15 -7.25 -28.01 15.37
CA LYS A 15 -7.55 -29.28 14.71
C LYS A 15 -8.87 -29.88 15.20
N GLY A 16 -9.07 -29.97 16.51
CA GLY A 16 -10.31 -30.49 17.07
C GLY A 16 -11.52 -29.64 16.67
N LEU A 17 -11.38 -28.30 16.68
CA LEU A 17 -12.42 -27.40 16.21
C LEU A 17 -12.75 -27.63 14.73
N TRP A 18 -11.74 -27.83 13.89
CA TRP A 18 -11.93 -28.16 12.47
C TRP A 18 -12.69 -29.48 12.27
N GLU A 19 -12.22 -30.56 12.90
CA GLU A 19 -12.79 -31.90 12.75
C GLU A 19 -14.29 -31.93 13.11
N HIS A 20 -14.73 -31.10 14.07
CA HIS A 20 -16.13 -31.01 14.48
C HIS A 20 -16.99 -30.08 13.60
N SER A 21 -16.39 -29.17 12.84
CA SER A 21 -17.13 -28.09 12.18
C SER A 21 -17.04 -28.09 10.65
N TRP A 22 -16.04 -28.75 10.04
CA TRP A 22 -15.84 -28.62 8.60
C TRP A 22 -17.01 -29.17 7.79
N LYS A 23 -17.67 -30.24 8.25
CA LYS A 23 -18.83 -30.83 7.55
C LYS A 23 -19.97 -29.82 7.45
N SER A 24 -20.35 -29.18 8.55
CA SER A 24 -21.40 -28.14 8.53
C SER A 24 -20.97 -26.89 7.78
N MET A 25 -19.68 -26.56 7.74
CA MET A 25 -19.17 -25.47 6.89
C MET A 25 -19.16 -25.81 5.40
N SER A 26 -19.24 -27.09 5.05
CA SER A 26 -19.12 -27.57 3.66
C SER A 26 -20.46 -27.65 2.91
N ASP A 27 -21.58 -27.39 3.58
CA ASP A 27 -22.94 -27.60 3.06
C ASP A 27 -23.18 -26.91 1.70
N ASP A 28 -22.64 -25.71 1.49
CA ASP A 28 -22.83 -24.94 0.25
C ASP A 28 -21.72 -25.15 -0.81
N ILE A 29 -20.67 -25.90 -0.47
CA ILE A 29 -19.48 -26.04 -1.30
C ILE A 29 -19.78 -26.84 -2.57
N LEU A 30 -20.50 -27.95 -2.47
CA LEU A 30 -20.86 -28.79 -3.62
C LEU A 30 -21.64 -27.97 -4.66
N HIS A 31 -22.67 -27.25 -4.20
CA HIS A 31 -23.53 -26.45 -5.06
C HIS A 31 -22.77 -25.26 -5.70
N LYS A 32 -21.86 -24.62 -4.94
CA LYS A 32 -20.95 -23.60 -5.49
C LYS A 32 -20.06 -24.18 -6.59
N ARG A 33 -19.50 -25.38 -6.40
CA ARG A 33 -18.60 -26.02 -7.38
C ARG A 33 -19.33 -26.45 -8.64
N GLN A 34 -20.53 -27.00 -8.52
CA GLN A 34 -21.40 -27.32 -9.66
C GLN A 34 -21.70 -26.07 -10.53
N ARG A 35 -21.99 -24.92 -9.89
CA ARG A 35 -22.18 -23.64 -10.59
C ARG A 35 -20.91 -23.15 -11.27
N ILE A 36 -19.77 -23.16 -10.58
CA ILE A 36 -18.49 -22.68 -11.12
C ILE A 36 -18.04 -23.53 -12.32
N LEU A 37 -18.19 -24.85 -12.23
CA LEU A 37 -17.75 -25.76 -13.27
C LEU A 37 -18.79 -25.97 -14.37
N SER A 38 -20.01 -25.44 -14.23
CA SER A 38 -21.14 -25.71 -15.14
C SER A 38 -21.40 -27.22 -15.34
N HIS A 39 -21.16 -28.01 -14.30
CA HIS A 39 -21.36 -29.46 -14.29
C HIS A 39 -22.36 -29.82 -13.19
N ALA A 40 -23.63 -30.05 -13.57
CA ALA A 40 -24.72 -30.30 -12.62
C ALA A 40 -24.60 -31.64 -11.87
N ASN A 41 -23.89 -32.62 -12.44
CA ASN A 41 -23.73 -33.96 -11.87
C ASN A 41 -22.40 -34.16 -11.14
N LEU A 42 -21.75 -33.08 -10.68
CA LEU A 42 -20.52 -33.19 -9.90
C LEU A 42 -20.86 -33.77 -8.53
N GLU A 43 -20.28 -34.93 -8.22
CA GLU A 43 -20.23 -35.51 -6.88
C GLU A 43 -18.81 -35.35 -6.33
N LEU A 44 -18.70 -35.02 -5.04
CA LEU A 44 -17.43 -34.84 -4.36
C LEU A 44 -17.36 -35.83 -3.19
N ASP A 45 -16.24 -36.53 -3.05
CA ASP A 45 -15.98 -37.34 -1.86
C ASP A 45 -15.69 -36.44 -0.65
N ASP A 46 -15.86 -36.98 0.57
CA ASP A 46 -15.63 -36.25 1.82
C ASP A 46 -14.25 -35.58 1.86
N LYS A 47 -13.23 -36.25 1.31
CA LYS A 47 -11.86 -35.75 1.27
C LYS A 47 -11.72 -34.52 0.36
N THR A 48 -12.32 -34.53 -0.83
CA THR A 48 -12.28 -33.38 -1.74
C THR A 48 -13.17 -32.25 -1.24
N LEU A 49 -14.31 -32.58 -0.63
CA LEU A 49 -15.22 -31.60 -0.02
C LEU A 49 -14.55 -30.87 1.17
N GLU A 50 -13.86 -31.60 2.04
CA GLU A 50 -13.06 -31.04 3.13
C GLU A 50 -11.98 -30.09 2.60
N GLN A 51 -11.27 -30.51 1.54
CA GLN A 51 -10.24 -29.68 0.92
C GLN A 51 -10.82 -28.38 0.33
N TYR A 52 -11.95 -28.41 -0.37
CA TYR A 52 -12.60 -27.20 -0.86
C TYR A 52 -13.13 -26.30 0.26
N THR A 53 -13.52 -26.89 1.39
CA THR A 53 -13.91 -26.13 2.57
C THR A 53 -12.70 -25.41 3.17
N LEU A 54 -11.53 -26.08 3.27
CA LEU A 54 -10.27 -25.44 3.68
C LEU A 54 -9.90 -24.28 2.76
N ILE A 55 -10.17 -24.41 1.45
CA ILE A 55 -9.95 -23.33 0.49
C ILE A 55 -10.77 -22.08 0.84
N GLU A 56 -12.08 -22.22 1.07
CA GLU A 56 -12.92 -21.06 1.38
C GLU A 56 -12.53 -20.45 2.73
N VAL A 57 -12.16 -21.27 3.72
CA VAL A 57 -11.66 -20.79 5.01
C VAL A 57 -10.33 -20.06 4.85
N GLU A 58 -9.37 -20.56 4.07
CA GLU A 58 -8.10 -19.88 3.78
C GLU A 58 -8.34 -18.53 3.09
N LYS A 59 -9.30 -18.42 2.17
CA LYS A 59 -9.65 -17.13 1.55
C LYS A 59 -10.15 -16.13 2.59
N LEU A 60 -11.04 -16.56 3.48
CA LEU A 60 -11.57 -15.71 4.55
C LEU A 60 -10.48 -15.30 5.55
N MET A 61 -9.60 -16.22 5.92
CA MET A 61 -8.43 -15.94 6.77
C MET A 61 -7.53 -14.86 6.14
N ARG A 62 -7.32 -14.94 4.82
CA ARG A 62 -6.52 -13.95 4.07
C ARG A 62 -7.16 -12.58 3.97
N MET A 63 -8.47 -12.43 4.19
CA MET A 63 -9.08 -11.10 4.31
C MET A 63 -8.73 -10.41 5.63
N HIS A 64 -8.27 -11.18 6.63
CA HIS A 64 -7.80 -10.69 7.93
C HIS A 64 -6.27 -10.78 8.07
N ASP A 65 -5.54 -10.79 6.94
CA ASP A 65 -4.08 -10.78 6.91
C ASP A 65 -3.43 -11.98 7.63
N ARG A 66 -4.15 -13.10 7.74
CA ARG A 66 -3.65 -14.36 8.31
C ARG A 66 -3.78 -15.51 7.31
N SER A 67 -3.09 -16.62 7.59
CA SER A 67 -3.15 -17.85 6.80
C SER A 67 -3.25 -19.05 7.72
N LEU A 68 -3.97 -20.09 7.28
CA LEU A 68 -4.03 -21.38 7.97
C LEU A 68 -2.65 -22.03 8.11
N ASN A 69 -1.71 -21.72 7.22
CA ASN A 69 -0.32 -22.18 7.33
C ASN A 69 0.39 -21.69 8.61
N GLY A 70 -0.07 -20.57 9.18
CA GLY A 70 0.44 -20.03 10.44
C GLY A 70 -0.18 -20.66 11.69
N ILE A 71 -1.18 -21.54 11.54
CA ILE A 71 -1.88 -22.18 12.66
C ILE A 71 -1.37 -23.61 12.81
N LYS A 72 -0.81 -23.92 13.98
CA LYS A 72 -0.28 -25.25 14.30
C LYS A 72 -1.41 -26.28 14.31
N GLU A 73 -1.11 -27.50 13.85
CA GLU A 73 -2.03 -28.67 13.79
C GLU A 73 -3.21 -28.57 12.82
N MET A 74 -3.35 -27.45 12.13
CA MET A 74 -4.42 -27.29 11.14
C MET A 74 -4.15 -28.13 9.88
N PRO A 75 -5.18 -28.77 9.28
CA PRO A 75 -5.03 -29.48 8.01
C PRO A 75 -4.52 -28.56 6.90
N LYS A 76 -3.65 -29.11 6.06
CA LYS A 76 -3.05 -28.37 4.94
C LYS A 76 -3.81 -28.64 3.65
N ILE A 77 -3.84 -27.63 2.81
CA ILE A 77 -4.45 -27.71 1.49
C ILE A 77 -3.50 -28.47 0.56
N ASN A 78 -4.06 -29.43 -0.19
CA ASN A 78 -3.35 -30.22 -1.17
C ASN A 78 -2.77 -29.31 -2.27
N HIS A 79 -1.52 -29.55 -2.64
CA HIS A 79 -0.77 -28.77 -3.61
C HIS A 79 -1.43 -28.69 -5.01
N VAL A 80 -2.20 -29.71 -5.41
CA VAL A 80 -2.94 -29.69 -6.68
C VAL A 80 -4.08 -28.66 -6.62
N LEU A 81 -4.79 -28.60 -5.49
CA LEU A 81 -5.91 -27.69 -5.27
C LEU A 81 -5.45 -26.25 -4.92
N LEU A 82 -4.21 -26.08 -4.45
CA LEU A 82 -3.58 -24.76 -4.31
C LEU A 82 -3.53 -24.00 -5.64
N LYS A 83 -3.39 -24.69 -6.79
CA LYS A 83 -3.45 -24.04 -8.11
C LYS A 83 -4.84 -23.48 -8.42
N GLU A 84 -5.91 -24.16 -8.00
CA GLU A 84 -7.28 -23.64 -8.13
C GLU A 84 -7.55 -22.49 -7.16
N LEU A 85 -6.93 -22.53 -5.99
CA LEU A 85 -6.91 -21.43 -5.02
C LEU A 85 -6.17 -20.21 -5.58
N GLY A 86 -5.06 -20.42 -6.30
CA GLY A 86 -4.34 -19.40 -7.06
C GLY A 86 -5.25 -18.70 -8.06
N LYS A 87 -6.00 -19.49 -8.84
CA LYS A 87 -7.08 -18.96 -9.71
C LYS A 87 -8.13 -18.18 -8.92
N SER A 88 -8.44 -18.57 -7.68
CA SER A 88 -9.37 -17.82 -6.84
C SER A 88 -8.83 -16.50 -6.30
N LEU A 89 -7.53 -16.37 -6.01
CA LEU A 89 -6.94 -15.06 -5.69
C LEU A 89 -6.97 -14.14 -6.91
N TRP A 90 -6.73 -14.69 -8.11
CA TRP A 90 -6.94 -13.94 -9.34
C TRP A 90 -8.40 -13.51 -9.45
N ASN A 91 -9.35 -14.42 -9.21
CA ASN A 91 -10.76 -14.08 -9.25
C ASN A 91 -11.13 -13.01 -8.23
N GLN A 92 -10.51 -12.95 -7.03
CA GLN A 92 -10.72 -11.86 -6.07
C GLN A 92 -10.20 -10.51 -6.58
N GLU A 93 -9.00 -10.49 -7.17
CA GLU A 93 -8.48 -9.25 -7.76
C GLU A 93 -9.27 -8.83 -9.00
N MET A 94 -9.91 -9.80 -9.67
CA MET A 94 -10.75 -9.65 -10.86
C MET A 94 -12.25 -9.59 -10.54
N ASP A 95 -12.63 -9.55 -9.25
CA ASP A 95 -14.02 -9.52 -8.78
C ASP A 95 -14.56 -8.09 -8.87
N TYR A 96 -14.63 -7.59 -10.09
CA TYR A 96 -15.13 -6.26 -10.40
C TYR A 96 -15.97 -6.30 -11.68
N ASN A 97 -16.95 -5.41 -11.76
CA ASN A 97 -17.75 -5.28 -12.96
C ASN A 97 -17.00 -4.45 -14.01
N VAL A 98 -16.57 -5.10 -15.09
CA VAL A 98 -15.82 -4.46 -16.18
C VAL A 98 -16.56 -3.25 -16.78
N ALA A 99 -17.88 -3.32 -16.92
CA ALA A 99 -18.68 -2.22 -17.47
C ALA A 99 -18.73 -1.03 -16.48
N GLU A 100 -18.84 -1.32 -15.18
CA GLU A 100 -18.79 -0.29 -14.14
C GLU A 100 -17.41 0.38 -14.07
N GLU A 101 -16.34 -0.42 -14.13
CA GLU A 101 -14.96 0.10 -14.14
C GLU A 101 -14.68 0.95 -15.37
N THR A 102 -15.23 0.58 -16.53
CA THR A 102 -15.15 1.39 -17.76
C THR A 102 -15.85 2.73 -17.57
N LEU A 103 -17.09 2.74 -17.07
CA LEU A 103 -17.85 3.96 -16.83
C LEU A 103 -17.19 4.85 -15.78
N ARG A 104 -16.65 4.24 -14.71
CA ARG A 104 -15.92 4.94 -13.64
C ARG A 104 -14.67 5.60 -14.18
N HIS A 105 -13.89 4.86 -14.97
CA HIS A 105 -12.71 5.38 -15.66
C HIS A 105 -13.07 6.59 -16.53
N ASP A 106 -14.05 6.48 -17.41
CA ASP A 106 -14.37 7.53 -18.38
C ASP A 106 -14.84 8.82 -17.70
N LYS A 107 -15.56 8.70 -16.59
CA LYS A 107 -15.92 9.85 -15.74
C LYS A 107 -14.71 10.49 -15.10
N GLN A 108 -13.78 9.70 -14.55
CA GLN A 108 -12.64 10.21 -13.81
C GLN A 108 -11.54 10.78 -14.71
N TYR A 109 -11.26 10.14 -15.85
CA TYR A 109 -10.22 10.55 -16.79
C TYR A 109 -10.42 11.97 -17.33
N ASN A 110 -11.68 12.37 -17.54
CA ASN A 110 -12.04 13.71 -17.99
C ASN A 110 -11.83 14.79 -16.91
N LEU A 111 -11.69 14.39 -15.64
CA LEU A 111 -11.48 15.29 -14.50
C LEU A 111 -10.01 15.39 -14.08
N LEU A 112 -9.10 14.63 -14.70
CA LEU A 112 -7.67 14.74 -14.45
C LEU A 112 -7.15 16.08 -14.95
N ASN A 113 -6.31 16.73 -14.14
CA ASN A 113 -5.55 17.90 -14.58
C ASN A 113 -4.41 17.48 -15.53
N ALA A 114 -3.72 18.46 -16.13
CA ALA A 114 -2.67 18.20 -17.12
C ALA A 114 -1.50 17.37 -16.56
N GLU A 115 -1.07 17.63 -15.33
CA GLU A 115 0.05 16.90 -14.68
C GLU A 115 -0.36 15.46 -14.35
N GLN A 116 -1.54 15.27 -13.77
CA GLN A 116 -2.11 13.95 -13.48
C GLN A 116 -2.29 13.12 -14.75
N ARG A 117 -2.71 13.76 -15.85
CA ARG A 117 -2.84 13.10 -17.15
C ARG A 117 -1.48 12.67 -17.70
N ALA A 118 -0.45 13.51 -17.58
CA ALA A 118 0.91 13.14 -17.98
C ALA A 118 1.44 11.93 -17.18
N ILE A 119 1.21 11.89 -15.87
CA ILE A 119 1.57 10.73 -15.03
C ILE A 119 0.78 9.49 -15.47
N TYR A 120 -0.54 9.62 -15.64
CA TYR A 120 -1.41 8.54 -16.10
C TYR A 120 -0.92 7.92 -17.42
N GLU A 121 -0.61 8.76 -18.42
CA GLU A 121 -0.15 8.32 -19.73
C GLU A 121 1.20 7.61 -19.66
N SER A 122 2.14 8.16 -18.87
CA SER A 122 3.46 7.56 -18.68
C SER A 122 3.40 6.19 -17.98
N VAL A 123 2.53 6.05 -16.99
CA VAL A 123 2.30 4.77 -16.29
C VAL A 123 1.68 3.74 -17.23
N LEU A 124 0.65 4.11 -18.01
CA LEU A 124 0.05 3.18 -18.97
C LEU A 124 1.01 2.78 -20.08
N ASP A 125 1.81 3.71 -20.60
CA ASP A 125 2.83 3.41 -21.61
C ASP A 125 3.86 2.39 -21.08
N SER A 126 4.29 2.54 -19.84
CA SER A 126 5.18 1.58 -19.18
C SER A 126 4.57 0.17 -19.08
N ILE A 127 3.29 0.09 -18.68
CA ILE A 127 2.55 -1.16 -18.56
C ILE A 127 2.37 -1.82 -19.93
N ASP A 128 1.94 -1.06 -20.93
CA ASP A 128 1.67 -1.56 -22.28
C ASP A 128 2.98 -2.03 -22.96
N LYS A 129 4.11 -1.36 -22.70
CA LYS A 129 5.45 -1.75 -23.18
C LYS A 129 6.14 -2.84 -22.34
N LYS A 130 5.65 -3.09 -21.11
CA LYS A 130 6.27 -3.98 -20.12
C LYS A 130 7.74 -3.63 -19.84
N ASP A 131 8.05 -2.34 -19.76
CA ASP A 131 9.42 -1.85 -19.52
C ASP A 131 9.81 -1.77 -18.04
N GLY A 132 8.85 -2.00 -17.12
CA GLY A 132 9.13 -2.20 -15.69
C GLY A 132 9.58 -0.94 -14.95
N LYS A 133 9.07 0.24 -15.32
CA LYS A 133 9.48 1.51 -14.70
C LYS A 133 8.99 1.66 -13.26
N LEU A 134 9.80 2.35 -12.46
CA LEU A 134 9.43 2.85 -11.14
C LEU A 134 8.98 4.32 -11.24
N PHE A 135 7.79 4.61 -10.74
CA PHE A 135 7.23 5.96 -10.66
C PHE A 135 7.13 6.39 -9.21
N PHE A 136 7.40 7.67 -8.94
CA PHE A 136 7.10 8.29 -7.65
C PHE A 136 6.20 9.51 -7.85
N VAL A 137 4.97 9.42 -7.33
CA VAL A 137 4.02 10.53 -7.34
C VAL A 137 4.23 11.34 -6.06
N TYR A 138 5.08 12.37 -6.18
CA TYR A 138 5.32 13.34 -5.11
C TYR A 138 4.21 14.38 -5.13
N ASP A 139 3.53 14.55 -4.00
CA ASP A 139 2.50 15.58 -3.90
C ASP A 139 2.25 16.01 -2.44
N ALA A 140 1.87 17.26 -2.23
CA ALA A 140 1.46 17.76 -0.91
C ALA A 140 0.24 17.02 -0.37
N GLY A 141 -0.01 17.09 0.93
CA GLY A 141 -1.29 16.63 1.49
C GLY A 141 -2.48 17.19 0.69
N GLY A 142 -3.42 16.32 0.29
CA GLY A 142 -4.73 16.72 -0.25
C GLY A 142 -4.87 16.97 -1.76
N THR A 143 -3.92 16.54 -2.59
CA THR A 143 -3.91 16.81 -4.04
C THR A 143 -4.51 15.70 -4.90
N ARG A 144 -5.46 14.94 -4.35
CA ARG A 144 -6.22 13.91 -5.09
C ARG A 144 -5.33 12.81 -5.71
N LYS A 145 -4.16 12.49 -5.13
CA LYS A 145 -3.34 11.31 -5.51
C LYS A 145 -4.18 10.03 -5.61
N THR A 146 -5.03 9.80 -4.62
CA THR A 146 -5.97 8.67 -4.61
C THR A 146 -6.94 8.68 -5.79
N PHE A 147 -7.35 9.85 -6.28
CA PHE A 147 -8.18 9.98 -7.47
C PHE A 147 -7.43 9.53 -8.72
N LEU A 148 -6.17 9.94 -8.87
CA LEU A 148 -5.29 9.47 -9.95
C LEU A 148 -5.12 7.94 -9.89
N TYR A 149 -4.82 7.38 -8.70
CA TYR A 149 -4.67 5.94 -8.53
C TYR A 149 -5.96 5.19 -8.89
N GLN A 150 -7.11 5.66 -8.41
CA GLN A 150 -8.40 5.07 -8.75
C GLN A 150 -8.69 5.13 -10.25
N THR A 151 -8.31 6.22 -10.92
CA THR A 151 -8.50 6.36 -12.37
C THR A 151 -7.65 5.34 -13.13
N ILE A 152 -6.37 5.18 -12.75
CA ILE A 152 -5.46 4.17 -13.35
C ILE A 152 -5.98 2.75 -13.07
N ILE A 153 -6.37 2.46 -11.82
CA ILE A 153 -6.92 1.15 -11.45
C ILE A 153 -8.17 0.84 -12.28
N SER A 154 -9.11 1.79 -12.39
CA SER A 154 -10.33 1.62 -13.20
C SER A 154 -10.00 1.32 -14.65
N ARG A 155 -9.00 2.01 -15.21
CA ARG A 155 -8.55 1.75 -16.59
C ARG A 155 -8.03 0.34 -16.77
N LEU A 156 -7.11 -0.09 -15.91
CA LEU A 156 -6.49 -1.41 -16.02
C LEU A 156 -7.53 -2.51 -15.79
N ARG A 157 -8.43 -2.33 -14.83
CA ARG A 157 -9.54 -3.25 -14.58
C ARG A 157 -10.52 -3.32 -15.75
N SER A 158 -10.83 -2.21 -16.41
CA SER A 158 -11.63 -2.23 -17.65
C SER A 158 -10.99 -3.08 -18.76
N ARG A 159 -9.66 -3.22 -18.76
CA ARG A 159 -8.87 -4.06 -19.67
C ARG A 159 -8.65 -5.48 -19.14
N LYS A 160 -9.27 -5.86 -18.03
CA LYS A 160 -9.08 -7.15 -17.33
C LYS A 160 -7.65 -7.39 -16.85
N GLN A 161 -6.92 -6.32 -16.52
CA GLN A 161 -5.56 -6.37 -15.97
C GLN A 161 -5.58 -6.43 -14.44
N ILE A 162 -4.49 -6.95 -13.87
CA ILE A 162 -4.36 -7.13 -12.42
C ILE A 162 -3.51 -6.00 -11.84
N VAL A 163 -4.08 -5.30 -10.86
CA VAL A 163 -3.41 -4.23 -10.11
C VAL A 163 -3.36 -4.63 -8.65
N LEU A 164 -2.21 -4.46 -8.00
CA LEU A 164 -2.05 -4.65 -6.56
C LEU A 164 -1.94 -3.29 -5.87
N PRO A 165 -3.07 -2.70 -5.43
CA PRO A 165 -3.05 -1.53 -4.57
C PRO A 165 -2.67 -1.93 -3.14
N VAL A 166 -1.62 -1.31 -2.63
CA VAL A 166 -1.17 -1.43 -1.26
C VAL A 166 -0.94 -0.06 -0.65
N ALA A 167 -0.95 0.01 0.68
CA ALA A 167 -0.54 1.19 1.41
C ALA A 167 0.32 0.84 2.63
N SER A 168 1.05 1.80 3.16
CA SER A 168 1.85 1.63 4.38
C SER A 168 0.96 1.50 5.63
N SER A 169 -0.21 2.15 5.65
CA SER A 169 -1.17 2.09 6.76
C SER A 169 -2.50 1.45 6.36
N GLY A 170 -3.18 0.82 7.33
CA GLY A 170 -4.48 0.21 7.09
C GLY A 170 -5.56 1.21 6.66
N ILE A 171 -5.51 2.45 7.19
CA ILE A 171 -6.48 3.50 6.84
C ILE A 171 -6.30 3.97 5.40
N ALA A 172 -5.05 4.17 4.95
CA ALA A 172 -4.78 4.52 3.55
C ALA A 172 -5.18 3.39 2.59
N ALA A 173 -4.97 2.13 2.99
CA ALA A 173 -5.37 0.98 2.19
C ALA A 173 -6.88 0.93 1.91
N LEU A 174 -7.73 1.39 2.85
CA LEU A 174 -9.19 1.42 2.67
C LEU A 174 -9.64 2.40 1.57
N LEU A 175 -8.83 3.39 1.23
CA LEU A 175 -9.15 4.36 0.17
C LEU A 175 -8.86 3.81 -1.24
N LEU A 176 -8.14 2.69 -1.31
CA LEU A 176 -7.82 2.00 -2.55
C LEU A 176 -8.79 0.81 -2.75
N PRO A 177 -9.29 0.59 -3.97
CA PRO A 177 -10.22 -0.50 -4.23
C PRO A 177 -9.52 -1.86 -4.07
N ASN A 178 -10.01 -2.71 -3.16
CA ASN A 178 -9.34 -3.95 -2.72
C ASN A 178 -7.94 -3.71 -2.12
N GLY A 179 -7.69 -2.52 -1.60
CA GLY A 179 -6.42 -2.14 -0.99
C GLY A 179 -6.14 -2.95 0.27
N ARG A 180 -4.85 -3.25 0.49
CA ARG A 180 -4.35 -3.90 1.70
C ARG A 180 -3.09 -3.20 2.20
N THR A 181 -2.68 -3.49 3.43
CA THR A 181 -1.35 -3.06 3.86
C THR A 181 -0.27 -3.80 3.07
N ALA A 182 0.84 -3.14 2.77
CA ALA A 182 1.97 -3.78 2.08
C ALA A 182 2.52 -4.98 2.87
N HIS A 183 2.58 -4.84 4.20
CA HIS A 183 2.96 -5.90 5.13
C HIS A 183 2.10 -7.15 4.95
N SER A 184 0.78 -7.00 4.91
CA SER A 184 -0.12 -8.11 4.64
C SER A 184 0.04 -8.68 3.23
N ARG A 185 0.00 -7.81 2.22
CA ARG A 185 -0.07 -8.24 0.83
C ARG A 185 1.18 -9.04 0.43
N PHE A 186 2.35 -8.60 0.87
CA PHE A 186 3.63 -9.19 0.49
C PHE A 186 4.27 -10.01 1.61
N ASN A 187 3.57 -10.20 2.73
CA ASN A 187 4.08 -10.92 3.91
C ASN A 187 5.42 -10.34 4.42
N ILE A 188 5.52 -9.00 4.46
CA ILE A 188 6.71 -8.29 4.96
C ILE A 188 6.65 -8.31 6.49
N PRO A 189 7.67 -8.84 7.19
CA PRO A 189 7.68 -8.87 8.65
C PRO A 189 7.94 -7.50 9.25
N PHE A 190 7.32 -7.21 10.40
CA PHE A 190 7.46 -5.94 11.12
C PHE A 190 8.86 -5.70 11.71
N LYS A 191 9.66 -6.74 11.92
CA LYS A 191 11.06 -6.65 12.32
C LYS A 191 11.93 -7.19 11.19
N LEU A 192 12.53 -6.26 10.43
CA LEU A 192 13.44 -6.58 9.36
C LEU A 192 14.83 -6.82 9.97
N ASP A 193 15.19 -8.09 10.15
CA ASP A 193 16.55 -8.51 10.46
C ASP A 193 17.36 -8.41 9.16
N LYS A 194 18.50 -7.70 9.17
CA LYS A 194 19.37 -7.52 7.97
C LYS A 194 19.80 -8.87 7.36
N ASP A 195 19.81 -9.94 8.16
CA ASP A 195 20.32 -11.25 7.78
C ASP A 195 19.24 -12.31 7.46
N LYS A 196 17.95 -11.99 7.61
CA LYS A 196 16.87 -12.93 7.33
C LYS A 196 16.24 -12.66 5.97
N LEU A 197 16.45 -13.59 5.05
CA LEU A 197 15.82 -13.62 3.73
C LEU A 197 14.34 -13.98 3.87
N TYR A 198 13.46 -12.99 3.77
CA TYR A 198 12.01 -13.19 3.78
C TYR A 198 11.49 -13.20 2.35
N ASN A 199 11.52 -14.37 1.74
CA ASN A 199 11.10 -14.52 0.35
C ASN A 199 9.76 -15.26 0.28
N ILE A 200 8.81 -14.66 -0.42
CA ILE A 200 7.65 -15.39 -0.95
C ILE A 200 8.23 -16.50 -1.83
N LYS A 201 8.02 -17.76 -1.44
CA LYS A 201 8.60 -18.88 -2.19
C LYS A 201 8.00 -18.93 -3.60
N PRO A 202 8.83 -19.13 -4.64
CA PRO A 202 8.34 -19.39 -5.98
C PRO A 202 7.43 -20.62 -6.02
N GLY A 203 6.41 -20.59 -6.86
CA GLY A 203 5.36 -21.62 -6.90
C GLY A 203 4.31 -21.50 -5.79
N THR A 204 4.39 -20.49 -4.92
CA THR A 204 3.26 -20.13 -4.05
C THR A 204 2.21 -19.33 -4.83
N MET A 205 0.98 -19.35 -4.34
CA MET A 205 -0.12 -18.61 -4.96
C MET A 205 0.11 -17.11 -5.04
N LEU A 206 0.78 -16.53 -4.04
CA LEU A 206 1.12 -15.12 -4.04
C LEU A 206 2.20 -14.81 -5.09
N ALA A 207 3.15 -15.73 -5.30
CA ALA A 207 4.10 -15.62 -6.40
C ALA A 207 3.38 -15.68 -7.76
N GLU A 208 2.44 -16.61 -7.96
CA GLU A 208 1.63 -16.67 -9.19
C GLU A 208 0.79 -15.40 -9.42
N LEU A 209 0.22 -14.81 -8.36
CA LEU A 209 -0.48 -13.52 -8.45
C LEU A 209 0.47 -12.41 -8.87
N ILE A 210 1.63 -12.28 -8.20
CA ILE A 210 2.67 -11.31 -8.52
C ILE A 210 3.12 -11.43 -9.98
N GLU A 211 3.34 -12.65 -10.47
CA GLU A 211 3.73 -12.88 -11.86
C GLU A 211 2.72 -12.31 -12.85
N LYS A 212 1.42 -12.37 -12.53
CA LYS A 212 0.34 -11.88 -13.38
C LYS A 212 -0.02 -10.40 -13.17
N THR A 213 0.48 -9.78 -12.11
CA THR A 213 0.26 -8.36 -11.83
C THR A 213 0.88 -7.48 -12.91
N ASP A 214 0.12 -6.51 -13.40
CA ASP A 214 0.55 -5.50 -14.38
C ASP A 214 1.10 -4.24 -13.69
N LEU A 215 0.53 -3.88 -12.53
CA LEU A 215 0.92 -2.69 -11.77
C LEU A 215 0.84 -2.94 -10.26
N ILE A 216 1.87 -2.48 -9.53
CA ILE A 216 1.83 -2.36 -8.07
C ILE A 216 1.73 -0.88 -7.71
N ILE A 217 0.73 -0.51 -6.92
CA ILE A 217 0.58 0.87 -6.39
C ILE A 217 0.84 0.82 -4.90
N TRP A 218 1.76 1.64 -4.39
CA TRP A 218 2.04 1.75 -2.96
C TRP A 218 1.81 3.18 -2.47
N ASP A 219 0.72 3.38 -1.73
CA ASP A 219 0.38 4.68 -1.13
C ASP A 219 0.98 4.85 0.27
N GLU A 220 1.26 6.10 0.63
CA GLU A 220 2.04 6.47 1.83
C GLU A 220 3.40 5.77 1.91
N ALA A 221 4.04 5.53 0.76
CA ALA A 221 5.32 4.83 0.67
C ALA A 221 6.40 5.41 1.61
N PRO A 222 6.57 6.74 1.76
CA PRO A 222 7.55 7.32 2.68
C PRO A 222 7.37 6.90 4.14
N MET A 223 6.16 6.55 4.59
CA MET A 223 5.95 6.07 5.97
C MET A 223 6.57 4.69 6.25
N THR A 224 7.11 4.00 5.24
CA THR A 224 7.69 2.66 5.37
C THR A 224 9.22 2.74 5.27
N HIS A 225 9.91 1.96 6.11
CA HIS A 225 11.36 1.87 6.10
C HIS A 225 11.92 1.28 4.78
N LYS A 226 13.07 1.80 4.30
CA LYS A 226 13.73 1.38 3.04
C LYS A 226 13.86 -0.13 2.85
N HIS A 227 14.19 -0.85 3.94
CA HIS A 227 14.33 -2.31 3.94
C HIS A 227 13.09 -3.08 3.48
N ALA A 228 11.87 -2.53 3.64
CA ALA A 228 10.66 -3.18 3.14
C ALA A 228 10.62 -3.16 1.61
N PHE A 229 11.09 -2.08 0.99
CA PHE A 229 11.18 -1.94 -0.46
C PHE A 229 12.29 -2.82 -1.03
N GLU A 230 13.44 -2.90 -0.37
CA GLU A 230 14.55 -3.79 -0.74
C GLU A 230 14.12 -5.27 -0.66
N ALA A 231 13.40 -5.65 0.41
CA ALA A 231 12.85 -6.98 0.56
C ALA A 231 11.83 -7.31 -0.54
N LEU A 232 10.96 -6.36 -0.90
CA LEU A 232 10.02 -6.52 -2.00
C LEU A 232 10.75 -6.65 -3.34
N ASP A 233 11.68 -5.75 -3.65
CA ASP A 233 12.48 -5.77 -4.89
C ASP A 233 13.17 -7.12 -5.08
N LYS A 234 13.86 -7.60 -4.04
CA LYS A 234 14.51 -8.92 -4.04
C LYS A 234 13.51 -10.05 -4.26
N THR A 235 12.39 -10.02 -3.55
CA THR A 235 11.34 -11.06 -3.70
C THR A 235 10.78 -11.09 -5.11
N LEU A 236 10.52 -9.93 -5.73
CA LEU A 236 10.03 -9.85 -7.10
C LEU A 236 11.07 -10.33 -8.11
N LYS A 237 12.35 -9.95 -7.94
CA LYS A 237 13.46 -10.47 -8.76
C LYS A 237 13.57 -11.99 -8.68
N ASP A 238 13.50 -12.56 -7.48
CA ASP A 238 13.57 -14.01 -7.26
C ASP A 238 12.40 -14.74 -7.93
N ILE A 239 11.17 -14.20 -7.87
CA ILE A 239 9.99 -14.79 -8.52
C ILE A 239 10.10 -14.66 -10.05
N MET A 240 10.43 -13.48 -10.56
CA MET A 240 10.38 -13.18 -11.99
C MET A 240 11.56 -13.81 -12.76
N SER A 241 12.75 -13.86 -12.15
CA SER A 241 13.96 -14.42 -12.79
C SER A 241 13.87 -15.91 -13.08
N MET A 242 13.01 -16.66 -12.38
CA MET A 242 12.77 -18.07 -12.67
C MET A 242 12.18 -18.31 -14.07
N LYS A 243 11.37 -17.37 -14.57
CA LYS A 243 10.76 -17.47 -15.91
C LYS A 243 11.50 -16.63 -16.93
N ASN A 244 11.99 -15.47 -16.52
CA ASN A 244 12.68 -14.51 -17.37
C ASN A 244 14.01 -14.09 -16.70
N PRO A 245 15.10 -14.84 -16.87
CA PRO A 245 16.39 -14.56 -16.23
C PRO A 245 16.89 -13.10 -16.32
N PRO A 246 16.68 -12.35 -17.41
CA PRO A 246 17.09 -10.94 -17.50
C PRO A 246 16.43 -10.00 -16.48
N THR A 247 15.27 -10.36 -15.93
CA THR A 247 14.54 -9.49 -14.97
C THR A 247 15.24 -9.39 -13.61
N ASN A 248 16.24 -10.23 -13.33
CA ASN A 248 17.01 -10.15 -12.07
C ASN A 248 17.76 -8.82 -11.93
N ASN A 249 18.14 -8.21 -13.05
CA ASN A 249 18.85 -6.93 -13.07
C ASN A 249 17.89 -5.73 -13.15
N GLN A 250 16.59 -5.96 -13.26
CA GLN A 250 15.57 -4.92 -13.32
C GLN A 250 14.98 -4.65 -11.95
N SER A 251 14.77 -3.39 -11.62
CA SER A 251 14.04 -2.96 -10.42
C SER A 251 12.68 -3.67 -10.36
N PHE A 252 12.33 -4.15 -9.17
CA PHE A 252 11.11 -4.88 -8.86
C PHE A 252 10.82 -6.06 -9.81
N GLY A 253 11.86 -6.73 -10.29
CA GLY A 253 11.73 -7.87 -11.20
C GLY A 253 11.08 -7.51 -12.54
N GLY A 254 11.23 -6.26 -12.99
CA GLY A 254 10.62 -5.75 -14.23
C GLY A 254 9.13 -5.44 -14.11
N LYS A 255 8.58 -5.40 -12.89
CA LYS A 255 7.21 -4.94 -12.66
C LYS A 255 7.15 -3.42 -12.66
N THR A 256 6.13 -2.86 -13.31
CA THR A 256 5.83 -1.44 -13.17
C THR A 256 5.32 -1.19 -11.74
N VAL A 257 5.98 -0.27 -11.04
CA VAL A 257 5.65 0.09 -9.66
C VAL A 257 5.43 1.59 -9.58
N MET A 258 4.32 1.99 -8.94
CA MET A 258 4.02 3.39 -8.66
C MET A 258 3.95 3.60 -7.15
N LEU A 259 4.91 4.34 -6.63
CA LEU A 259 4.96 4.76 -5.24
C LEU A 259 4.36 6.16 -5.12
N GLY A 260 3.74 6.47 -3.99
CA GLY A 260 3.40 7.84 -3.70
C GLY A 260 3.18 8.11 -2.23
N GLY A 261 3.17 9.40 -1.90
CA GLY A 261 3.15 9.88 -0.54
C GLY A 261 3.69 11.30 -0.47
N ASP A 262 4.00 11.77 0.72
CA ASP A 262 4.56 13.10 0.94
C ASP A 262 5.68 13.00 1.98
N PHE A 263 6.93 13.21 1.53
CA PHE A 263 8.10 13.15 2.40
C PHE A 263 8.06 14.17 3.55
N ARG A 264 7.21 15.21 3.46
CA ARG A 264 7.05 16.18 4.54
C ARG A 264 6.18 15.69 5.68
N GLN A 265 5.47 14.58 5.52
CA GLN A 265 4.59 14.02 6.56
C GLN A 265 5.34 13.15 7.58
N ILE A 266 6.58 12.79 7.30
CA ILE A 266 7.44 11.97 8.17
C ILE A 266 8.57 12.80 8.81
N LEU A 267 9.33 12.16 9.70
CA LEU A 267 10.39 12.78 10.49
C LEU A 267 11.68 13.07 9.67
N PRO A 268 12.59 13.92 10.20
CA PRO A 268 13.83 14.43 9.57
C PRO A 268 14.78 13.43 8.89
N ASP A 269 14.79 12.16 9.28
CA ASP A 269 15.85 11.21 8.88
C ASP A 269 15.72 10.64 7.46
N GLU A 270 14.78 11.13 6.64
CA GLU A 270 14.40 10.48 5.37
C GLU A 270 14.98 11.07 4.08
N LYS A 271 15.91 12.03 4.19
CA LYS A 271 16.69 12.49 3.01
C LYS A 271 17.37 11.29 2.33
N GLU A 272 17.88 10.35 3.13
CA GLU A 272 18.49 9.11 2.65
C GLU A 272 17.51 8.26 1.80
N PHE A 273 16.24 8.15 2.23
CA PHE A 273 15.23 7.37 1.51
C PHE A 273 14.82 8.05 0.19
N SER A 274 14.67 9.37 0.19
CA SER A 274 14.37 10.13 -1.04
C SER A 274 15.50 10.02 -2.08
N GLU A 275 16.76 10.11 -1.65
CA GLU A 275 17.92 9.94 -2.51
C GLU A 275 18.05 8.49 -3.01
N TRP A 276 17.77 7.52 -2.15
CA TRP A 276 17.70 6.11 -2.55
C TRP A 276 16.65 5.89 -3.64
N LEU A 277 15.46 6.47 -3.48
CA LEU A 277 14.36 6.28 -4.42
C LEU A 277 14.67 6.87 -5.81
N LEU A 278 15.32 8.04 -5.84
CA LEU A 278 15.82 8.64 -7.07
C LEU A 278 16.88 7.73 -7.74
N LYS A 279 17.84 7.20 -6.97
CA LYS A 279 18.85 6.26 -7.48
C LYS A 279 18.21 4.98 -8.06
N VAL A 280 17.20 4.43 -7.39
CA VAL A 280 16.47 3.25 -7.89
C VAL A 280 15.70 3.57 -9.17
N GLY A 281 15.06 4.74 -9.26
CA GLY A 281 14.38 5.21 -10.48
C GLY A 281 15.32 5.38 -11.68
N GLU A 282 16.59 5.72 -11.42
CA GLU A 282 17.67 5.80 -12.43
C GLU A 282 18.35 4.45 -12.72
N GLY A 283 17.93 3.36 -12.06
CA GLY A 283 18.50 2.03 -12.25
C GLY A 283 19.84 1.78 -11.53
N ARG A 284 20.18 2.58 -10.51
CA ARG A 284 21.43 2.45 -9.74
C ARG A 284 21.13 1.90 -8.33
N LEU A 285 21.62 0.70 -8.03
CA LEU A 285 21.56 0.07 -6.70
C LEU A 285 23.00 -0.20 -6.23
N GLU A 286 23.59 0.72 -5.47
CA GLU A 286 24.85 0.46 -4.77
C GLU A 286 24.69 0.64 -3.26
N SER A 287 25.29 -0.28 -2.51
CA SER A 287 25.29 -0.33 -1.05
C SER A 287 26.49 0.42 -0.45
N GLY A 288 26.21 1.50 0.30
CA GLY A 288 27.07 2.04 1.36
C GLY A 288 27.88 3.30 1.03
N GLN A 289 27.70 4.38 1.81
CA GLN A 289 28.64 4.82 2.85
C GLN A 289 28.16 6.09 3.59
N GLU A 290 28.64 6.23 4.83
CA GLU A 290 28.37 7.23 5.88
C GLU A 290 28.68 8.67 5.45
N TYR A 291 27.86 9.64 5.88
CA TYR A 291 28.23 11.06 5.91
C TYR A 291 27.60 11.81 7.10
N GLU A 292 28.36 12.82 7.55
CA GLU A 292 28.39 13.47 8.86
C GLU A 292 27.31 14.53 9.15
N ASP A 293 27.01 14.66 10.44
CA ASP A 293 26.55 15.82 11.25
C ASP A 293 25.71 16.91 10.55
N ASP A 294 24.39 16.77 10.65
CA ASP A 294 23.38 17.70 10.16
C ASP A 294 23.09 18.81 11.18
N GLY A 295 23.98 19.81 11.24
CA GLY A 295 23.87 20.99 12.10
C GLY A 295 22.46 21.59 12.23
N TYR A 296 21.78 21.25 13.33
CA TYR A 296 20.47 21.78 13.72
C TYR A 296 20.61 23.22 14.23
N HIS A 297 19.89 24.16 13.61
CA HIS A 297 19.72 25.52 14.14
C HIS A 297 18.25 25.92 14.23
N ASP A 298 17.84 26.29 15.45
CA ASP A 298 16.51 26.72 15.85
C ASP A 298 16.08 28.03 15.13
N GLN A 299 14.98 28.00 14.37
CA GLN A 299 14.32 29.21 13.84
C GLN A 299 12.78 29.08 13.79
N PHE A 300 12.09 30.21 14.02
CA PHE A 300 10.63 30.31 14.04
C PHE A 300 10.03 30.50 12.62
N ILE A 301 9.00 29.74 12.24
CA ILE A 301 8.30 29.86 10.94
C ILE A 301 7.11 30.82 11.01
N ASN A 302 6.92 31.61 9.95
CA ASN A 302 5.63 32.18 9.56
C ASN A 302 5.00 31.34 8.44
N ILE A 303 3.80 30.81 8.65
CA ILE A 303 3.11 29.94 7.70
C ILE A 303 2.35 30.80 6.68
N ASP A 304 2.63 30.60 5.40
CA ASP A 304 1.90 31.21 4.27
C ASP A 304 0.55 30.49 4.06
N LYS A 305 -0.51 31.26 3.82
CA LYS A 305 -1.90 30.79 3.73
C LYS A 305 -2.21 30.01 2.44
N SER A 306 -1.29 30.00 1.48
CA SER A 306 -1.47 29.38 0.16
C SER A 306 -1.19 27.86 0.14
N LEU A 307 -0.65 27.29 1.22
CA LEU A 307 -0.06 25.94 1.23
C LEU A 307 -0.98 24.80 1.72
N ILE A 308 -2.32 24.98 1.75
CA ILE A 308 -3.21 23.99 2.39
C ILE A 308 -4.17 23.30 1.41
N CYS A 309 -4.20 21.96 1.40
CA CYS A 309 -5.15 21.16 0.62
C CYS A 309 -5.70 19.92 1.36
N GLN A 310 -7.01 19.71 1.14
CA GLN A 310 -8.00 18.77 1.70
C GLN A 310 -8.33 18.87 3.20
N SER A 311 -9.61 19.19 3.42
CA SER A 311 -10.15 19.87 4.60
C SER A 311 -10.93 19.00 5.58
N LEU A 312 -10.62 19.19 6.85
CA LEU A 312 -11.63 19.29 7.90
C LEU A 312 -12.19 20.73 7.93
N LYS A 313 -13.49 20.89 8.20
CA LYS A 313 -14.13 22.23 8.28
C LYS A 313 -13.51 23.09 9.38
N GLU A 314 -13.21 22.46 10.52
CA GLU A 314 -12.55 23.06 11.66
C GLU A 314 -11.60 22.05 12.31
N VAL A 315 -10.40 22.49 12.70
CA VAL A 315 -9.41 21.73 13.48
C VAL A 315 -8.91 22.62 14.61
N ILE A 316 -9.03 22.12 15.83
CA ILE A 316 -8.47 22.77 17.01
C ILE A 316 -7.19 22.03 17.39
N LEU A 317 -6.06 22.72 17.31
CA LEU A 317 -4.75 22.22 17.72
C LEU A 317 -4.43 22.73 19.13
N TYR A 318 -4.57 21.88 20.14
CA TYR A 318 -4.29 22.24 21.52
C TYR A 318 -2.83 21.90 21.89
N LEU A 319 -2.02 22.92 22.15
CA LEU A 319 -0.58 22.86 22.37
C LEU A 319 -0.19 23.45 23.74
N PRO A 320 -0.43 22.72 24.85
CA PRO A 320 -0.02 23.15 26.19
C PRO A 320 1.50 23.00 26.43
N LYS A 321 2.21 22.26 25.56
CA LYS A 321 3.67 22.07 25.57
C LYS A 321 4.19 22.01 24.12
N PRO A 322 5.50 22.15 23.86
CA PRO A 322 6.07 21.81 22.55
C PRO A 322 5.97 20.30 22.35
N VAL A 323 5.12 19.83 21.42
CA VAL A 323 4.81 18.39 21.28
C VAL A 323 5.00 17.82 19.88
N PHE A 324 5.10 18.66 18.84
CA PHE A 324 5.14 18.18 17.46
C PHE A 324 6.50 18.34 16.81
N SER A 325 6.90 17.31 16.07
CA SER A 325 7.96 17.38 15.06
C SER A 325 7.45 18.01 13.76
N HIS A 326 8.37 18.37 12.85
CA HIS A 326 8.07 18.99 11.55
C HIS A 326 6.89 18.32 10.83
N GLY A 327 6.94 16.99 10.66
CA GLY A 327 5.93 16.23 9.93
C GLY A 327 4.57 16.19 10.62
N GLN A 328 4.53 16.08 11.94
CA GLN A 328 3.26 16.05 12.68
C GLN A 328 2.55 17.42 12.63
N LEU A 329 3.30 18.52 12.72
CA LEU A 329 2.74 19.85 12.57
C LEU A 329 2.29 20.09 11.12
N TYR A 330 3.10 19.67 10.14
CA TYR A 330 2.75 19.78 8.71
C TYR A 330 1.46 19.01 8.39
N VAL A 331 1.32 17.77 8.87
CA VAL A 331 0.10 16.96 8.68
C VAL A 331 -1.12 17.65 9.30
N ALA A 332 -0.99 18.22 10.49
CA ALA A 332 -2.12 18.87 11.15
C ALA A 332 -2.55 20.16 10.43
N LEU A 333 -1.58 20.97 9.97
CA LEU A 333 -1.83 22.21 9.25
C LEU A 333 -2.34 21.99 7.83
N SER A 334 -1.81 20.98 7.13
CA SER A 334 -2.20 20.65 5.75
C SER A 334 -3.65 20.17 5.63
N ARG A 335 -4.29 19.80 6.74
CA ARG A 335 -5.69 19.32 6.78
C ARG A 335 -6.76 20.41 6.85
N VAL A 336 -6.43 21.70 6.78
CA VAL A 336 -7.40 22.81 6.99
C VAL A 336 -7.51 23.78 5.81
N THR A 337 -8.57 23.76 5.02
CA THR A 337 -8.67 24.57 3.78
C THR A 337 -8.83 26.07 3.96
N SER A 338 -8.98 26.58 5.19
CA SER A 338 -9.10 28.02 5.41
C SER A 338 -8.48 28.43 6.74
N LYS A 339 -7.90 29.65 6.79
CA LYS A 339 -7.35 30.21 8.03
C LYS A 339 -8.38 30.25 9.17
N ALA A 340 -9.66 30.44 8.83
CA ALA A 340 -10.75 30.50 9.79
C ALA A 340 -11.09 29.14 10.42
N GLY A 341 -10.79 28.03 9.73
CA GLY A 341 -11.00 26.67 10.23
C GLY A 341 -9.85 26.14 11.10
N LEU A 342 -8.78 26.91 11.32
CA LEU A 342 -7.62 26.48 12.12
C LEU A 342 -7.55 27.32 13.40
N THR A 343 -7.73 26.66 14.55
CA THR A 343 -7.58 27.30 15.86
C THR A 343 -6.45 26.63 16.61
N ILE A 344 -5.36 27.35 16.87
CA ILE A 344 -4.24 26.86 17.69
C ILE A 344 -4.40 27.45 19.09
N ILE A 345 -4.57 26.60 20.09
CA ILE A 345 -4.73 26.98 21.49
C ILE A 345 -3.43 26.69 22.23
N LYS A 346 -2.80 27.74 22.78
CA LYS A 346 -1.61 27.65 23.64
C LYS A 346 -2.03 27.89 25.10
N ILE A 347 -1.52 27.09 26.02
CA ILE A 347 -1.56 27.41 27.45
C ILE A 347 -0.16 27.91 27.82
N GLU A 348 -0.09 29.15 28.30
CA GLU A 348 1.06 29.88 28.88
C GLU A 348 1.81 30.94 28.03
N ASP A 349 1.90 32.10 28.69
CA ASP A 349 2.43 33.45 28.43
C ASP A 349 2.05 34.22 27.16
N SER A 350 1.23 35.25 27.45
CA SER A 350 0.59 36.28 26.63
C SER A 350 1.54 37.25 25.90
N HIS A 351 2.83 36.91 25.75
CA HIS A 351 3.79 37.74 25.01
C HIS A 351 4.52 37.01 23.86
N GLN A 352 4.28 35.72 23.65
CA GLN A 352 4.87 35.01 22.50
C GLN A 352 3.82 34.21 21.72
N LEU A 353 3.40 34.77 20.58
CA LEU A 353 2.63 34.14 19.50
C LEU A 353 3.41 33.06 18.72
N LYS A 354 4.48 32.52 19.29
CA LYS A 354 5.43 31.62 18.63
C LYS A 354 5.57 30.34 19.44
N VAL A 355 5.61 29.20 18.74
CA VAL A 355 5.90 27.88 19.30
C VAL A 355 7.24 27.43 18.75
N LYS A 356 8.14 26.94 19.63
CA LYS A 356 9.42 26.37 19.21
C LYS A 356 9.15 25.06 18.46
N ASN A 357 9.62 24.96 17.21
CA ASN A 357 9.51 23.77 16.37
C ASN A 357 10.81 23.57 15.57
N ILE A 358 11.10 22.34 15.17
CA ILE A 358 12.25 21.96 14.33
C ILE A 358 11.84 22.05 12.86
N VAL A 359 12.62 22.78 12.04
CA VAL A 359 12.20 23.17 10.68
C VAL A 359 13.40 23.28 9.74
N TYR A 360 13.24 22.73 8.54
CA TYR A 360 14.19 22.83 7.43
C TYR A 360 14.18 24.18 6.72
N LYS A 361 15.36 24.66 6.32
CA LYS A 361 15.51 25.90 5.54
C LYS A 361 15.06 25.75 4.08
N GLU A 362 15.02 24.53 3.53
CA GLU A 362 14.63 24.31 2.12
C GLU A 362 13.19 24.75 1.82
N ILE A 363 12.29 24.81 2.83
CA ILE A 363 10.91 25.30 2.64
C ILE A 363 10.84 26.78 2.22
N PHE A 364 11.92 27.55 2.44
CA PHE A 364 11.99 28.96 2.06
C PHE A 364 12.67 29.18 0.70
N LYS A 365 13.27 28.14 0.09
CA LYS A 365 13.88 28.24 -1.25
C LYS A 365 12.76 28.20 -2.30
N GLY A 366 12.33 29.37 -2.74
CA GLY A 366 11.27 29.54 -3.76
C GLY A 366 10.22 30.59 -3.40
N LEU A 367 10.25 31.14 -2.19
CA LEU A 367 9.41 32.28 -1.84
C LEU A 367 10.02 33.57 -2.42
N PRO A 368 9.22 34.45 -3.06
CA PRO A 368 9.72 35.72 -3.55
C PRO A 368 10.31 36.54 -2.38
N PRO A 369 11.39 37.30 -2.59
CA PRO A 369 12.00 38.10 -1.53
C PRO A 369 10.98 39.09 -0.98
N ASN A 370 10.73 39.01 0.33
CA ASN A 370 9.85 39.91 1.05
C ASN A 370 10.25 41.38 0.80
N LYS A 371 9.49 42.08 -0.04
CA LYS A 371 9.40 43.54 0.01
C LYS A 371 8.26 43.90 0.95
N GLY A 372 8.59 44.09 2.22
CA GLY A 372 7.60 44.52 3.22
C GLY A 372 8.24 44.75 4.57
N ASN A 373 8.76 45.96 4.77
CA ASN A 373 9.08 46.48 6.11
C ASN A 373 7.81 46.52 6.95
N PHE A 374 7.78 45.86 8.10
CA PHE A 374 6.93 46.28 9.21
C PHE A 374 7.69 46.15 10.53
N LYS A 375 7.70 47.28 11.25
CA LYS A 375 8.18 47.47 12.62
C LYS A 375 7.42 46.60 13.62
#